data_AF-A0A4Q0STC3-F1
#
_entry.id   AF-A0A4Q0STC3-F1
#
_cell.length_a   1.000
_cell.length_b   1.000
_cell.length_c   1.000
_cell.angle_alpha   90.00
_cell.angle_beta   90.00
_cell.angle_gamma   90.00
#
_symmetry.space_group_name_H-M   'P 1'
#
loop_
_entity.id
_entity.type
_entity.pdbx_description
1 polymer ?
#
loop_
_entity_poly.entity_id
_entity_poly.type
_entity_poly.pdbx_seq_one_letter_code
_entity_poly.pdbx_strand_id
1 'polypeptide(L)' 'MTHGLRIRELGVDVKVNKGKSTEATFTPDQTGDFVGHCSNFCGAGHGGMALTVHVVD' A
#
# COMPACT_ATOMS: atom_id res chain seq x y z
N MET A 1 8.05 7.16 -11.73
CA MET A 1 9.17 6.89 -10.81
C MET A 1 8.80 5.69 -9.93
N THR A 2 9.65 5.23 -9.01
CA THR A 2 9.31 4.09 -8.13
C THR A 2 8.53 4.58 -6.91
N HIS A 3 7.41 3.92 -6.61
CA HIS A 3 6.66 4.10 -5.38
C HIS A 3 6.84 2.89 -4.47
N GLY A 4 6.37 3.00 -3.24
CA GLY A 4 6.15 1.86 -2.36
C GLY A 4 4.70 1.86 -1.91
N LEU A 5 4.18 0.70 -1.51
CA LEU A 5 2.91 0.59 -0.81
C LEU A 5 3.15 -0.22 0.45
N ARG A 6 2.92 0.40 1.61
CA ARG A 6 2.95 -0.30 2.88
C ARG A 6 1.62 -0.14 3.62
N ILE A 7 0.99 -1.26 3.97
CA ILE A 7 -0.19 -1.35 4.84
C ILE A 7 0.22 -2.22 6.02
N ARG A 8 0.51 -1.60 7.17
CA ARG A 8 1.15 -2.30 8.31
C ARG A 8 0.25 -3.39 8.90
N GLU A 9 -1.04 -3.10 9.01
CA GLU A 9 -2.05 -3.99 9.61
C GLU A 9 -2.30 -5.23 8.76
N LEU A 10 -2.17 -5.12 7.44
CA LEU A 10 -2.31 -6.24 6.50
C LEU A 10 -0.97 -6.91 6.16
N GLY A 11 0.14 -6.48 6.77
CA GLY A 11 1.47 -7.02 6.50
C GLY A 11 2.00 -6.79 5.07
N VAL A 12 1.42 -5.84 4.32
CA VAL A 12 1.82 -5.53 2.95
C VAL A 12 2.96 -4.52 2.96
N ASP A 13 4.05 -4.81 2.25
CA ASP A 13 5.11 -3.86 1.93
C ASP A 13 5.78 -4.22 0.59
N VAL A 14 5.47 -3.46 -0.45
CA VAL A 14 5.97 -3.71 -1.80
C VAL A 14 6.53 -2.46 -2.45
N LYS A 15 7.55 -2.64 -3.29
CA LYS A 15 8.08 -1.59 -4.19
C LYS A 15 7.42 -1.70 -5.55
N VAL A 16 6.80 -0.62 -6.01
CA VAL A 16 6.08 -0.54 -7.28
C VAL A 16 6.94 0.22 -8.30
N ASN A 17 7.50 -0.51 -9.26
CA ASN A 17 8.39 0.05 -10.28
C ASN A 17 7.61 0.44 -11.54
N LYS A 18 7.99 1.55 -12.17
CA LYS A 18 7.36 2.02 -13.42
C LYS A 18 7.43 0.93 -14.50
N GLY A 19 6.30 0.63 -15.13
CA GLY A 19 6.21 -0.33 -16.24
C GLY A 19 6.29 -1.80 -15.84
N LYS A 20 6.19 -2.12 -14.55
CA LYS A 20 6.16 -3.50 -14.06
C LYS A 20 4.94 -3.69 -13.15
N SER A 21 4.28 -4.82 -13.27
CA SER A 21 3.31 -5.28 -12.27
C SER A 21 4.04 -5.75 -11.02
N THR A 22 3.41 -5.59 -9.87
CA THR A 22 3.90 -6.10 -8.57
C THR A 22 2.70 -6.67 -7.84
N GLU A 23 2.86 -7.86 -7.29
CA GLU A 23 1.79 -8.58 -6.60
C GLU A 23 2.10 -8.64 -5.10
N ALA A 24 1.05 -8.53 -4.29
CA ALA A 24 1.09 -8.72 -2.86
C ALA A 24 -0.12 -9.59 -2.48
N THR A 25 0.14 -10.67 -1.75
CA THR A 25 -0.90 -11.56 -1.25
C THR A 25 -1.02 -11.36 0.26
N PHE A 26 -2.24 -11.13 0.72
CA PHE A 26 -2.57 -11.07 2.14
C PHE A 26 -3.96 -11.70 2.34
N THR A 27 -4.20 -12.19 3.54
CA THR A 27 -5.52 -12.65 3.97
C THR A 27 -5.91 -11.76 5.15
N PRO A 28 -6.93 -10.91 5.02
CA PRO A 28 -7.42 -10.15 6.17
C PRO A 28 -8.11 -11.10 7.15
N ASP A 29 -7.91 -10.88 8.45
CA ASP A 29 -8.49 -11.65 9.55
C ASP A 29 -9.66 -10.93 10.24
N GLN A 30 -9.90 -9.67 9.88
CA GLN A 30 -11.00 -8.86 10.40
C GLN A 30 -11.51 -7.86 9.34
N THR A 31 -12.77 -7.45 9.48
CA THR A 31 -13.34 -6.33 8.72
C THR A 31 -12.79 -5.00 9.24
N GLY A 32 -12.82 -3.97 8.39
CA GLY A 32 -12.35 -2.63 8.72
C GLY A 32 -11.67 -1.89 7.58
N ASP A 33 -11.22 -0.68 7.89
CA ASP A 33 -10.52 0.21 6.99
C ASP A 33 -9.03 0.22 7.32
N PHE A 34 -8.20 -0.19 6.35
CA PHE A 34 -6.76 -0.27 6.52
C PHE A 34 -6.06 0.73 5.61
N VAL A 35 -5.35 1.69 6.22
CA VAL A 35 -4.68 2.76 5.48
C VAL A 35 -3.24 2.38 5.18
N GLY A 36 -2.92 2.37 3.89
CA GLY A 36 -1.59 2.27 3.34
C GLY A 36 -1.00 3.61 2.96
N HIS A 37 0.32 3.70 3.06
CA HIS A 37 1.08 4.90 2.66
C HIS A 37 2.22 4.54 1.73
N CYS A 38 2.70 5.55 1.01
CA CYS A 38 3.89 5.41 0.18
C CYS A 38 5.12 5.12 1.04
N SER A 39 5.76 3.96 0.87
CA SER A 39 6.95 3.56 1.67
C SER A 39 8.29 3.89 1.00
N ASN A 40 8.27 4.52 -0.18
CA ASN A 40 9.46 4.93 -0.93
C ASN A 40 9.35 6.43 -1.25
N PHE A 41 10.34 7.23 -0.85
CA PHE A 41 10.32 8.67 -1.14
C PHE A 41 10.11 8.92 -2.63
N CYS A 42 9.06 9.67 -2.96
CA CYS A 42 8.62 9.84 -4.34
C CYS A 42 8.42 11.28 -4.81
N GLY A 43 9.09 12.22 -4.16
CA GLY A 43 8.99 13.64 -4.50
C GLY A 43 7.79 14.32 -3.83
N ALA A 44 7.43 15.49 -4.36
CA ALA A 44 6.32 16.29 -3.84
C ALA A 44 5.01 15.49 -3.87
N GLY A 45 4.30 15.46 -2.76
CA GLY A 45 3.09 14.64 -2.57
C GLY A 45 3.33 13.28 -1.89
N HIS A 46 4.58 12.83 -1.73
CA HIS A 46 4.90 11.57 -1.05
C HIS A 46 4.21 11.41 0.31
N GLY A 47 4.28 12.44 1.17
CA GLY A 47 3.69 12.38 2.51
C GLY A 47 2.15 12.42 2.54
N GLY A 48 1.52 12.82 1.43
CA GLY A 48 0.05 12.86 1.30
C GLY A 48 -0.53 11.68 0.53
N MET A 49 0.30 10.82 -0.05
CA MET A 49 -0.17 9.62 -0.76
C MET A 49 -0.66 8.57 0.24
N ALA A 50 -1.95 8.30 0.19
CA ALA A 50 -2.61 7.25 0.94
C ALA A 50 -3.49 6.38 0.04
N LEU A 51 -3.66 5.12 0.44
CA LEU A 51 -4.59 4.16 -0.15
C LEU A 51 -5.36 3.51 1.00
N THR A 52 -6.68 3.40 0.89
CA THR A 52 -7.50 2.70 1.89
C THR A 52 -8.00 1.38 1.31
N VAL A 53 -7.80 0.29 2.06
CA VAL A 53 -8.42 -1.01 1.78
C VAL A 53 -9.61 -1.17 2.73
N HIS A 54 -10.79 -1.40 2.17
CA HIS A 54 -12.01 -1.69 2.93
C HIS A 54 -12.25 -3.21 2.91
N VAL A 55 -12.21 -3.85 4.08
CA VAL A 55 -12.59 -5.25 4.25
C VAL A 55 -13.98 -5.30 4.88
N VAL A 56 -14.91 -5.96 4.20
CA VAL A 56 -16.33 -6.05 4.57
C VAL A 56 -16.75 -7.52 4.60
N ASP A 57 -17.85 -7.82 5.31
CA ASP A 57 -18.46 -9.17 5.36
C ASP A 57 -19.21 -9.53 4.07
#